data_AF-A0A1Y1JNW1-F1
#
_entry.id   AF-A0A1Y1JNW1-F1
#
_cell.length_a   1.000
_cell.length_b   1.000
_cell.length_c   1.000
_cell.angle_alpha   90.00
_cell.angle_beta   90.00
_cell.angle_gamma   90.00
#
_symmetry.space_group_name_H-M   'P 1'
#
loop_
_entity.id
_entity.type
_entity.pdbx_description
1 polymer ?
#
loop_
_entity_poly.entity_id
_entity_poly.type
_entity_poly.pdbx_seq_one_letter_code
_entity_poly.pdbx_strand_id
1 'polypeptide(L)'
;MRYYINFNYKDIFPKCITHYDNATSESIGNVNINIKNACELIIHMLEVKHEKKKLFLDECIVLSYFLKVINSRNNEKEIGCNYFNYKLKQLLRQCKFKHENTKTAYDEMNKAYGQHYSAIHNICTDLKNLDEDTFLNLYFLEWLYYFLQVYEEEKGGTSRCPMKMLDYNKYLIFLSECDQTLNKSFCEIIKELQTQKSDYINFISKCLEDAKLSAITTETNTVRVAVATFIVLFTILIILFIFYRFTFLGLCLQRKLWRIRSHLNYENKDNYILNDIFELEYKRSIQDEYKVEYSSVGY
;
A
#
# COMPACT_ATOMS: atom_id res chain seq x y z
N MET A 1 5.53 7.44 23.99
CA MET A 1 6.03 8.78 23.65
C MET A 1 6.78 8.66 22.31
N ARG A 2 6.18 9.06 21.18
CA ARG A 2 6.88 9.05 19.88
C ARG A 2 7.82 10.26 19.86
N TYR A 3 9.13 10.03 19.89
CA TYR A 3 10.11 11.06 19.59
C TYR A 3 9.98 11.38 18.08
N TYR A 4 9.37 12.51 17.75
CA TYR A 4 9.34 12.99 16.38
C TYR A 4 10.69 13.63 16.07
N ILE A 5 11.37 13.10 15.05
CA ILE A 5 12.63 13.65 14.55
C ILE A 5 12.28 14.89 13.74
N ASN A 6 12.81 16.05 14.12
CA ASN A 6 12.70 17.25 13.31
C ASN A 6 13.51 17.06 12.03
N PHE A 7 12.84 16.77 10.91
CA PHE A 7 13.47 16.60 9.61
C PHE A 7 13.59 17.96 8.90
N ASN A 8 14.74 18.25 8.31
CA ASN A 8 14.94 19.50 7.58
C ASN A 8 14.68 19.28 6.08
N TYR A 9 13.62 19.90 5.57
CA TYR A 9 13.25 19.82 4.15
C TYR A 9 13.92 20.88 3.28
N LYS A 10 14.56 21.89 3.90
CA LYS A 10 15.09 23.05 3.21
C LYS A 10 16.13 22.64 2.18
N ASP A 11 16.10 23.31 1.03
CA ASP A 11 17.07 23.15 -0.07
C ASP A 11 17.09 21.75 -0.74
N ILE A 12 16.21 20.82 -0.34
CA ILE A 12 16.02 19.53 -1.03
C ILE A 12 15.41 19.78 -2.41
N PHE A 13 14.34 20.57 -2.47
CA PHE A 13 13.59 20.80 -3.70
C PHE A 13 13.80 22.22 -4.25
N PRO A 14 13.84 22.41 -5.59
CA PRO A 14 13.77 21.37 -6.64
C PRO A 14 15.12 20.69 -6.91
N LYS A 15 16.19 21.14 -6.25
CA LYS A 15 17.57 20.82 -6.60
C LYS A 15 17.90 19.32 -6.66
N CYS A 16 17.48 18.55 -5.66
CA CYS A 16 17.72 17.12 -5.62
C CYS A 16 16.93 16.35 -6.70
N ILE A 17 15.76 16.84 -7.12
CA ILE A 17 15.03 16.28 -8.27
C ILE A 17 15.91 16.38 -9.52
N THR A 18 16.41 17.58 -9.83
CA THR A 18 17.28 17.79 -11.00
C THR A 18 18.54 16.91 -10.95
N HIS A 19 19.17 16.78 -9.79
CA HIS A 19 20.33 15.90 -9.65
C HIS A 19 19.97 14.42 -9.85
N TYR A 20 18.80 13.99 -9.38
CA TYR A 20 18.31 12.62 -9.57
C TYR A 20 17.93 12.32 -11.02
N ASP A 21 17.30 13.26 -11.72
CA ASP A 21 16.95 13.13 -13.14
C ASP A 21 18.21 13.07 -14.03
N ASN A 22 19.23 13.86 -13.69
CA ASN A 22 20.54 13.76 -14.34
C ASN A 22 21.19 12.39 -14.09
N ALA A 23 21.14 11.88 -12.87
CA ALA A 23 21.64 10.53 -12.55
C ALA A 23 20.86 9.44 -13.31
N THR A 24 19.54 9.61 -13.45
CA THR A 24 18.68 8.73 -14.24
C THR A 24 19.11 8.73 -15.70
N SER A 25 19.34 9.91 -16.28
CA SER A 25 19.79 10.06 -17.66
C SER A 25 21.18 9.42 -17.89
N GLU A 26 22.12 9.62 -16.95
CA GLU A 26 23.47 9.00 -17.01
C GLU A 26 23.39 7.47 -16.94
N SER A 27 22.47 6.94 -16.12
CA SER A 27 22.31 5.49 -15.95
C SER A 27 21.82 4.76 -17.20
N ILE A 28 21.05 5.43 -18.07
CA ILE A 28 20.50 4.84 -19.30
C ILE A 28 21.59 4.68 -20.38
N GLY A 29 22.56 5.60 -20.43
CA GLY A 29 23.52 5.67 -21.53
C GLY A 29 24.60 4.57 -21.50
N ASN A 30 25.27 4.38 -20.37
CA ASN A 30 26.33 3.38 -20.23
C ASN A 30 26.45 2.91 -18.78
N VAL A 31 25.71 1.84 -18.45
CA VAL A 31 25.69 1.25 -17.11
C VAL A 31 27.09 0.73 -16.76
N ASN A 32 27.68 1.29 -15.71
CA ASN A 32 28.93 0.79 -15.16
C ASN A 32 28.75 -0.67 -14.65
N ILE A 33 29.57 -1.60 -15.16
CA ILE A 33 29.48 -3.03 -14.82
C ILE A 33 29.63 -3.28 -13.31
N ASN A 34 30.42 -2.48 -12.62
CA ASN A 34 30.63 -2.59 -11.18
C ASN A 34 29.38 -2.17 -10.38
N ILE A 35 28.67 -1.14 -10.85
CA ILE A 35 27.37 -0.73 -10.29
C ILE A 35 26.35 -1.85 -10.51
N LYS A 36 26.28 -2.39 -11.73
CA LYS A 36 25.36 -3.47 -12.07
C LYS A 36 25.60 -4.70 -11.18
N ASN A 37 26.84 -5.15 -11.05
CA ASN A 37 27.21 -6.30 -10.22
C ASN A 37 26.87 -6.05 -8.73
N ALA A 38 27.12 -4.83 -8.22
CA ALA A 38 26.71 -4.46 -6.88
C ALA A 38 25.19 -4.55 -6.71
N CYS A 39 24.41 -4.02 -7.65
CA CYS A 39 22.95 -4.09 -7.60
C CYS A 39 22.39 -5.51 -7.71
N GLU A 40 23.01 -6.37 -8.51
CA GLU A 40 22.67 -7.80 -8.56
C GLU A 40 22.94 -8.48 -7.21
N LEU A 41 24.06 -8.18 -6.56
CA LEU A 41 24.36 -8.69 -5.22
C LEU A 41 23.35 -8.17 -4.18
N ILE A 42 22.98 -6.89 -4.24
CA ILE A 42 21.96 -6.29 -3.36
C ILE A 42 20.61 -6.99 -3.52
N ILE A 43 20.23 -7.35 -4.75
CA ILE A 43 18.99 -8.11 -5.01
C ILE A 43 18.96 -9.43 -4.23
N HIS A 44 20.11 -10.10 -4.13
CA HIS A 44 20.24 -11.32 -3.35
C HIS A 44 20.25 -11.05 -1.84
N MET A 45 20.99 -10.04 -1.38
CA MET A 45 21.09 -9.68 0.04
C MET A 45 19.74 -9.26 0.64
N LEU A 46 18.93 -8.55 -0.13
CA LEU A 46 17.61 -8.09 0.31
C LEU A 46 16.49 -9.08 0.01
N GLU A 47 16.79 -10.24 -0.58
CA GLU A 47 15.81 -11.28 -0.93
C GLU A 47 14.67 -10.73 -1.83
N VAL A 48 15.02 -9.93 -2.84
CA VAL A 48 14.03 -9.28 -3.71
C VAL A 48 13.26 -10.33 -4.50
N LYS A 49 11.93 -10.27 -4.40
CA LYS A 49 11.02 -11.19 -5.12
C LYS A 49 11.28 -11.15 -6.62
N HIS A 50 11.17 -12.32 -7.27
CA HIS A 50 11.50 -12.49 -8.69
C HIS A 50 10.78 -11.48 -9.59
N GLU A 51 9.47 -11.26 -9.37
CA GLU A 51 8.65 -10.33 -10.14
C GLU A 51 9.01 -8.85 -9.95
N LYS A 52 9.84 -8.53 -8.95
CA LYS A 52 10.33 -7.18 -8.64
C LYS A 52 11.80 -6.97 -8.97
N LYS A 53 12.54 -8.02 -9.35
CA LYS A 53 13.99 -7.92 -9.62
C LYS A 53 14.33 -6.90 -10.69
N LYS A 54 13.59 -6.87 -11.80
CA LYS A 54 13.84 -5.90 -12.88
C LYS A 54 13.67 -4.46 -12.39
N LEU A 55 12.52 -4.16 -11.78
CA LEU A 55 12.24 -2.84 -11.20
C LEU A 55 13.32 -2.43 -10.21
N PHE A 56 13.70 -3.35 -9.30
CA PHE A 56 14.72 -3.07 -8.31
C PHE A 56 16.09 -2.83 -8.93
N LEU A 57 16.47 -3.63 -9.93
CA LEU A 57 17.75 -3.48 -10.63
C LEU A 57 17.85 -2.10 -11.28
N ASP A 58 16.83 -1.72 -12.05
CA ASP A 58 16.78 -0.44 -12.77
C ASP A 58 16.91 0.73 -11.79
N GLU A 59 16.11 0.74 -10.72
CA GLU A 59 16.14 1.80 -9.69
C GLU A 59 17.41 1.78 -8.84
N CYS A 60 17.97 0.60 -8.52
CA CYS A 60 19.24 0.49 -7.81
C CYS A 60 20.39 1.12 -8.59
N ILE A 61 20.41 0.93 -9.92
CA ILE A 61 21.42 1.56 -10.77
C ILE A 61 21.27 3.08 -10.68
N VAL A 62 20.06 3.63 -10.86
CA VAL A 62 19.81 5.08 -10.73
C VAL A 62 20.27 5.63 -9.37
N LEU A 63 19.89 4.96 -8.28
CA LEU A 63 20.30 5.30 -6.92
C LEU A 63 21.83 5.30 -6.75
N SER A 64 22.53 4.36 -7.40
CA SER A 64 24.00 4.27 -7.38
C SER A 64 24.67 5.44 -8.11
N TYR A 65 24.12 5.85 -9.26
CA TYR A 65 24.58 7.06 -9.95
C TYR A 65 24.27 8.32 -9.14
N PHE A 66 23.11 8.37 -8.48
CA PHE A 66 22.77 9.51 -7.63
C PHE A 66 23.73 9.63 -6.43
N LEU A 67 24.15 8.52 -5.82
CA LEU A 67 25.21 8.50 -4.82
C LEU A 67 26.53 9.08 -5.36
N LYS A 68 26.93 8.72 -6.58
CA LYS A 68 28.11 9.32 -7.23
C LYS A 68 27.98 10.85 -7.36
N VAL A 69 26.80 11.36 -7.74
CA VAL A 69 26.52 12.80 -7.79
C VAL A 69 26.66 13.43 -6.40
N ILE A 70 26.07 12.82 -5.37
CA ILE A 70 26.20 13.29 -3.97
C ILE A 70 27.68 13.35 -3.55
N ASN A 71 28.46 12.31 -3.87
CA ASN A 71 29.87 12.23 -3.47
C ASN A 71 30.73 13.35 -4.09
N SER A 72 30.37 13.80 -5.30
CA SER A 72 31.05 14.93 -5.95
C SER A 72 30.70 16.30 -5.36
N ARG A 73 29.69 16.39 -4.47
CA ARG A 73 29.13 17.64 -3.93
C ARG A 73 29.16 17.65 -2.40
N ASN A 74 30.35 17.83 -1.83
CA ASN A 74 30.56 17.74 -0.38
C ASN A 74 29.68 18.69 0.46
N ASN A 75 29.39 19.90 -0.02
CA ASN A 75 28.58 20.91 0.69
C ASN A 75 27.08 20.58 0.72
N GLU A 76 26.61 19.65 -0.13
CA GLU A 76 25.19 19.29 -0.29
C GLU A 76 24.92 17.84 0.12
N LYS A 77 25.92 17.22 0.75
CA LYS A 77 25.94 15.79 1.03
C LYS A 77 24.77 15.35 1.92
N GLU A 78 24.50 16.11 2.99
CA GLU A 78 23.38 15.82 3.90
C GLU A 78 22.02 15.89 3.18
N ILE A 79 21.77 16.96 2.43
CA ILE A 79 20.53 17.19 1.68
C ILE A 79 20.34 16.08 0.62
N GLY A 80 21.40 15.76 -0.12
CA GLY A 80 21.39 14.68 -1.10
C GLY A 80 21.14 13.32 -0.47
N CYS A 81 21.76 13.01 0.66
CA CYS A 81 21.54 11.77 1.40
C CYS A 81 20.11 11.64 1.95
N ASN A 82 19.51 12.74 2.40
CA ASN A 82 18.11 12.78 2.82
C ASN A 82 17.18 12.45 1.64
N TYR A 83 17.44 13.02 0.47
CA TYR A 83 16.67 12.71 -0.74
C TYR A 83 16.89 11.27 -1.24
N PHE A 84 18.13 10.77 -1.18
CA PHE A 84 18.46 9.37 -1.48
C PHE A 84 17.67 8.42 -0.57
N ASN A 85 17.61 8.70 0.74
CA ASN A 85 16.88 7.90 1.72
C ASN A 85 15.37 7.83 1.37
N TYR A 86 14.80 8.95 0.93
CA TYR A 86 13.44 9.02 0.41
C TYR A 86 13.23 8.13 -0.83
N LYS A 87 14.09 8.24 -1.83
CA LYS A 87 14.00 7.40 -3.04
C LYS A 87 14.20 5.92 -2.74
N LEU A 88 15.09 5.58 -1.82
CA LEU A 88 15.25 4.21 -1.34
C LEU A 88 13.97 3.71 -0.66
N LYS A 89 13.33 4.51 0.21
CA LYS A 89 12.04 4.15 0.82
C LYS A 89 10.96 3.90 -0.24
N GLN A 90 10.90 4.76 -1.26
CA GLN A 90 9.96 4.64 -2.37
C GLN A 90 10.16 3.32 -3.12
N LEU A 91 11.41 2.95 -3.42
CA LEU A 91 11.75 1.68 -4.04
C LEU A 91 11.33 0.48 -3.18
N LEU A 92 11.64 0.51 -1.89
CA LEU A 92 11.25 -0.57 -0.97
C LEU A 92 9.71 -0.76 -0.92
N ARG A 93 8.95 0.33 -0.99
CA ARG A 93 7.48 0.28 -1.07
C ARG A 93 6.98 -0.37 -2.35
N GLN A 94 7.52 0.05 -3.49
CA GLN A 94 7.09 -0.46 -4.81
C GLN A 94 7.38 -1.96 -4.96
N CYS A 95 8.44 -2.44 -4.32
CA CYS A 95 8.80 -3.85 -4.26
C CYS A 95 8.05 -4.64 -3.17
N LYS A 96 7.25 -3.98 -2.32
CA LYS A 96 6.46 -4.59 -1.24
C LYS A 96 7.32 -5.43 -0.28
N PHE A 97 8.46 -4.90 0.14
CA PHE A 97 9.29 -5.56 1.14
C PHE A 97 8.55 -5.68 2.47
N LYS A 98 8.76 -6.80 3.18
CA LYS A 98 8.15 -7.03 4.50
C LYS A 98 8.58 -5.97 5.52
N HIS A 99 9.79 -5.45 5.37
CA HIS A 99 10.35 -4.40 6.21
C HIS A 99 10.92 -3.30 5.32
N GLU A 100 10.24 -2.15 5.27
CA GLU A 100 10.67 -0.95 4.52
C GLU A 100 11.69 -0.13 5.32
N ASN A 101 12.65 -0.80 5.97
CA ASN A 101 13.67 -0.13 6.77
C ASN A 101 14.80 0.35 5.88
N THR A 102 14.88 1.66 5.64
CA THR A 102 15.85 2.23 4.71
C THR A 102 17.28 2.16 5.23
N LYS A 103 17.49 2.23 6.55
CA LYS A 103 18.82 2.07 7.14
C LYS A 103 19.36 0.67 6.86
N THR A 104 18.58 -0.37 7.18
CA THR A 104 18.98 -1.76 6.93
C THR A 104 19.23 -2.00 5.44
N ALA A 105 18.36 -1.50 4.56
CA ALA A 105 18.56 -1.64 3.12
C ALA A 105 19.84 -0.95 2.66
N TYR A 106 20.12 0.27 3.14
CA TYR A 106 21.33 1.00 2.79
C TYR A 106 22.61 0.35 3.34
N ASP A 107 22.56 -0.24 4.53
CA ASP A 107 23.69 -1.00 5.09
C ASP A 107 24.08 -2.18 4.20
N GLU A 108 23.09 -2.93 3.66
CA GLU A 108 23.34 -3.99 2.67
C GLU A 108 23.86 -3.42 1.33
N MET A 109 23.31 -2.30 0.87
CA MET A 109 23.82 -1.60 -0.32
C MET A 109 25.29 -1.23 -0.14
N ASN A 110 25.67 -0.67 1.01
CA ASN A 110 27.05 -0.30 1.31
C ASN A 110 27.99 -1.50 1.33
N LYS A 111 27.58 -2.64 1.90
CA LYS A 111 28.38 -3.88 1.87
C LYS A 111 28.66 -4.31 0.43
N ALA A 112 27.64 -4.31 -0.43
CA ALA A 112 27.80 -4.67 -1.84
C ALA A 112 28.69 -3.68 -2.61
N TYR A 113 28.52 -2.37 -2.38
CA TYR A 113 29.39 -1.35 -2.96
C TYR A 113 30.84 -1.48 -2.51
N GLY A 114 31.09 -1.84 -1.25
CA GLY A 114 32.45 -2.10 -0.75
C GLY A 114 33.16 -3.22 -1.51
N GLN A 115 32.42 -4.19 -2.05
CA GLN A 115 32.97 -5.32 -2.79
C GLN A 115 33.17 -5.02 -4.28
N HIS A 116 32.19 -4.35 -4.91
CA HIS A 116 32.18 -4.19 -6.37
C HIS A 116 32.49 -2.77 -6.83
N TYR A 117 32.23 -1.73 -6.03
CA TYR A 117 32.37 -0.33 -6.45
C TYR A 117 32.64 0.64 -5.29
N SER A 118 33.89 0.66 -4.80
CA SER A 118 34.31 1.45 -3.63
C SER A 118 34.11 2.96 -3.77
N ALA A 119 34.02 3.49 -4.99
CA ALA A 119 33.84 4.93 -5.24
C ALA A 119 32.53 5.52 -4.68
N ILE A 120 31.53 4.69 -4.42
CA ILE A 120 30.25 5.11 -3.82
C ILE A 120 29.95 4.45 -2.47
N HIS A 121 30.95 3.79 -1.89
CA HIS A 121 30.83 3.16 -0.58
C HIS A 121 30.83 4.21 0.54
N ASN A 122 29.95 4.04 1.54
CA ASN A 122 29.88 4.90 2.74
C ASN A 122 29.74 6.40 2.45
N ILE A 123 28.96 6.76 1.43
CA ILE A 123 28.65 8.17 1.17
C ILE A 123 27.74 8.71 2.27
N CYS A 124 26.60 8.08 2.55
CA CYS A 124 25.61 8.59 3.50
C CYS A 124 25.77 7.94 4.90
N THR A 125 26.80 8.36 5.65
CA THR A 125 27.22 7.72 6.91
C THR A 125 26.18 7.69 8.03
N ASP A 126 25.27 8.67 8.06
CA ASP A 126 24.32 8.87 9.18
C ASP A 126 22.86 8.62 8.78
N LEU A 127 22.65 7.74 7.80
CA LEU A 127 21.32 7.45 7.28
C LEU A 127 20.45 6.75 8.35
N LYS A 128 19.39 7.43 8.76
CA LYS A 128 18.37 6.90 9.69
C LYS A 128 17.21 6.31 8.90
N ASN A 129 16.50 5.37 9.52
CA ASN A 129 15.25 4.87 8.92
C ASN A 129 14.27 6.04 8.73
N LEU A 130 13.76 6.19 7.51
CA LEU A 130 12.80 7.23 7.19
C LEU A 130 11.42 6.86 7.74
N ASP A 131 10.90 7.70 8.62
CA ASP A 131 9.56 7.53 9.18
C ASP A 131 8.48 7.85 8.14
N GLU A 132 7.26 7.41 8.46
CA GLU A 132 6.13 7.49 7.54
C GLU A 132 5.72 8.92 7.21
N ASP A 133 5.68 9.78 8.21
CA ASP A 133 5.21 11.15 8.05
C ASP A 133 6.23 11.95 7.22
N THR A 134 7.53 11.75 7.49
CA THR A 134 8.60 12.36 6.70
C THR A 134 8.57 11.88 5.25
N PHE A 135 8.39 10.58 5.02
CA PHE A 135 8.28 10.04 3.66
C PHE A 135 7.13 10.69 2.88
N LEU A 136 5.95 10.80 3.50
CA LEU A 136 4.77 11.37 2.85
C LEU A 136 4.92 12.88 2.58
N ASN A 137 5.58 13.61 3.49
CA ASN A 137 5.91 15.02 3.26
C ASN A 137 6.86 15.19 2.07
N LEU A 138 7.91 14.36 1.96
CA LEU A 138 8.84 14.39 0.82
C LEU A 138 8.15 14.01 -0.49
N TYR A 139 7.30 12.98 -0.46
CA TYR A 139 6.50 12.57 -1.61
C TYR A 139 5.58 13.69 -2.09
N PHE A 140 4.95 14.41 -1.16
CA PHE A 140 4.11 15.56 -1.49
C PHE A 140 4.90 16.70 -2.11
N LEU A 141 6.04 17.06 -1.51
CA LEU A 141 6.88 18.12 -2.04
C LEU A 141 7.40 17.77 -3.44
N GLU A 142 7.87 16.54 -3.65
CA GLU A 142 8.28 16.11 -5.00
C GLU A 142 7.14 16.28 -6.02
N TRP A 143 5.93 15.86 -5.66
CA TRP A 143 4.76 16.01 -6.50
C TRP A 143 4.45 17.49 -6.80
N LEU A 144 4.47 18.37 -5.79
CA LEU A 144 4.26 19.81 -5.97
C LEU A 144 5.30 20.40 -6.92
N TYR A 145 6.58 20.12 -6.72
CA TYR A 145 7.62 20.70 -7.58
C TYR A 145 7.57 20.15 -9.00
N TYR A 146 7.24 18.88 -9.19
CA TYR A 146 7.02 18.30 -10.51
C TYR A 146 5.88 19.02 -11.26
N PHE A 147 4.74 19.21 -10.61
CA PHE A 147 3.60 19.90 -11.24
C PHE A 147 3.80 21.41 -11.38
N LEU A 148 4.61 22.03 -10.51
CA LEU A 148 5.03 23.42 -10.70
C LEU A 148 5.81 23.57 -12.00
N GLN A 149 6.76 22.67 -12.28
CA GLN A 149 7.52 22.69 -13.53
C GLN A 149 6.59 22.56 -14.75
N VAL A 150 5.68 21.58 -14.74
CA VAL A 150 4.69 21.40 -15.82
C VAL A 150 3.82 22.65 -16.00
N TYR A 151 3.33 23.22 -14.89
CA TYR A 151 2.53 24.43 -14.91
C TYR A 151 3.29 25.63 -15.50
N GLU A 152 4.57 25.77 -15.18
CA GLU A 152 5.42 26.83 -15.71
C GLU A 152 5.74 26.66 -17.19
N GLU A 153 5.95 25.43 -17.66
CA GLU A 153 6.14 25.11 -19.08
C GLU A 153 4.87 25.37 -19.91
N GLU A 154 3.69 25.19 -19.30
CA GLU A 154 2.38 25.43 -19.94
C GLU A 154 1.87 26.87 -19.81
N LYS A 155 2.65 27.82 -19.27
CA LYS A 155 2.23 29.23 -19.13
C LYS A 155 1.93 29.85 -20.51
N GLY A 156 0.64 29.87 -20.86
CA GLY A 156 0.12 30.30 -22.16
C GLY A 156 -0.95 29.36 -22.74
N GLY A 157 -1.12 28.16 -22.17
CA GLY A 157 -2.15 27.17 -22.52
C GLY A 157 -3.20 26.94 -21.43
N THR A 158 -4.10 25.99 -21.66
CA THR A 158 -5.06 25.52 -20.64
C THR A 158 -4.38 24.53 -19.70
N SER A 159 -3.82 25.05 -18.60
CA SER A 159 -3.20 24.21 -17.56
C SER A 159 -4.18 23.14 -17.09
N ARG A 160 -3.81 21.87 -17.27
CA ARG A 160 -4.66 20.73 -16.89
C ARG A 160 -4.47 20.41 -15.43
N CYS A 161 -5.57 20.11 -14.74
CA CYS A 161 -5.47 19.61 -13.38
C CYS A 161 -4.65 18.31 -13.36
N PRO A 162 -3.74 18.15 -12.39
CA PRO A 162 -2.99 16.91 -12.20
C PRO A 162 -3.95 15.72 -12.12
N MET A 163 -3.84 14.76 -13.05
CA MET A 163 -4.63 13.54 -12.97
C MET A 163 -4.05 12.57 -11.92
N LYS A 164 -4.96 11.91 -11.19
CA LYS A 164 -4.70 10.77 -10.30
C LYS A 164 -3.77 11.06 -9.11
N MET A 165 -4.36 11.47 -8.00
CA MET A 165 -3.78 11.20 -6.68
C MET A 165 -4.79 10.47 -5.81
N LEU A 166 -4.40 9.29 -5.32
CA LEU A 166 -5.22 8.42 -4.49
C LEU A 166 -5.52 9.02 -3.10
N ASP A 167 -4.84 10.11 -2.71
CA ASP A 167 -4.92 10.69 -1.36
C ASP A 167 -5.04 12.23 -1.33
N TYR A 168 -5.83 12.82 -2.24
CA TYR A 168 -6.02 14.29 -2.30
C TYR A 168 -6.47 14.91 -0.96
N ASN A 169 -7.24 14.19 -0.14
CA ASN A 169 -7.68 14.65 1.18
C ASN A 169 -6.49 14.91 2.13
N LYS A 170 -5.44 14.10 2.07
CA LYS A 170 -4.25 14.26 2.92
C LYS A 170 -3.44 15.50 2.52
N TYR A 171 -3.47 15.87 1.24
CA TYR A 171 -2.78 17.05 0.73
C TYR A 171 -3.52 18.35 1.03
N LEU A 172 -4.85 18.35 0.95
CA LEU A 172 -5.65 19.49 1.42
C LEU A 172 -5.34 19.80 2.89
N ILE A 173 -5.25 18.76 3.73
CA ILE A 173 -4.82 18.86 5.12
C ILE A 173 -3.43 19.51 5.23
N PHE A 174 -2.44 19.03 4.46
CA PHE A 174 -1.10 19.62 4.48
C PHE A 174 -1.07 21.11 4.08
N LEU A 175 -1.90 21.51 3.12
CA LEU A 175 -2.02 22.89 2.68
C LEU A 175 -2.75 23.77 3.70
N SER A 176 -3.74 23.24 4.45
CA SER A 176 -4.56 24.00 5.40
C SER A 176 -4.03 24.02 6.84
N GLU A 177 -3.26 23.03 7.28
CA GLU A 177 -2.91 22.83 8.71
C GLU A 177 -1.48 23.24 9.10
N CYS A 178 -0.81 24.06 8.27
CA CYS A 178 0.56 24.50 8.56
C CYS A 178 0.71 25.32 9.87
N ASP A 179 -0.38 25.74 10.50
CA ASP A 179 -0.36 26.50 11.77
C ASP A 179 -0.45 25.63 13.03
N GLN A 180 -0.74 24.32 12.90
CA GLN A 180 -0.96 23.43 14.05
C GLN A 180 0.02 22.25 14.16
N THR A 181 0.93 22.06 13.20
CA THR A 181 1.79 20.86 13.13
C THR A 181 3.21 21.08 13.64
N LEU A 182 3.83 20.01 14.13
CA LEU A 182 5.21 19.98 14.67
C LEU A 182 6.30 20.06 13.58
N ASN A 183 5.95 19.97 12.29
CA ASN A 183 6.89 19.93 11.17
C ASN A 183 7.15 21.33 10.60
N LYS A 184 7.70 22.21 11.44
CA LYS A 184 7.92 23.63 11.12
C LYS A 184 8.65 23.85 9.79
N SER A 185 9.70 23.06 9.52
CA SER A 185 10.51 23.13 8.29
C SER A 185 9.72 22.79 7.03
N PHE A 186 8.79 21.83 7.10
CA PHE A 186 7.90 21.50 5.98
C PHE A 186 6.93 22.66 5.72
N CYS A 187 6.31 23.18 6.78
CA CYS A 187 5.39 24.30 6.68
C CYS A 187 6.05 25.58 6.13
N GLU A 188 7.32 25.82 6.49
CA GLU A 188 8.10 26.93 5.94
C GLU A 188 8.23 26.83 4.41
N ILE A 189 8.49 25.64 3.86
CA ILE A 189 8.55 25.43 2.40
C ILE A 189 7.19 25.64 1.74
N ILE A 190 6.11 25.13 2.34
CA ILE A 190 4.77 25.32 1.80
C ILE A 190 4.40 26.81 1.80
N LYS A 191 4.69 27.54 2.89
CA LYS A 191 4.46 29.00 2.98
C LYS A 191 5.32 29.78 1.99
N GLU A 192 6.56 29.36 1.78
CA GLU A 192 7.44 29.95 0.78
C GLU A 192 6.87 29.75 -0.64
N LEU A 193 6.44 28.53 -0.99
CA LEU A 193 5.78 28.24 -2.26
C LEU A 193 4.48 29.03 -2.43
N GLN A 194 3.64 29.11 -1.40
CA GLN A 194 2.42 29.93 -1.40
C GLN A 194 2.72 31.40 -1.68
N THR A 195 3.80 31.93 -1.11
CA THR A 195 4.20 33.33 -1.26
C THR A 195 4.79 33.60 -2.65
N GLN A 196 5.69 32.73 -3.12
CA GLN A 196 6.41 32.93 -4.38
C GLN A 196 5.60 32.51 -5.63
N LYS A 197 4.69 31.56 -5.48
CA LYS A 197 3.95 30.91 -6.57
C LYS A 197 2.45 30.81 -6.25
N SER A 198 1.88 31.90 -5.74
CA SER A 198 0.47 31.96 -5.30
C SER A 198 -0.52 31.46 -6.36
N ASP A 199 -0.33 31.85 -7.62
CA ASP A 199 -1.23 31.47 -8.72
C ASP A 199 -1.23 29.95 -8.95
N TYR A 200 -0.04 29.33 -8.87
CA TYR A 200 0.11 27.88 -8.99
C TYR A 200 -0.55 27.16 -7.81
N ILE A 201 -0.31 27.63 -6.58
CA ILE A 201 -0.92 27.00 -5.39
C ILE A 201 -2.45 27.15 -5.42
N ASN A 202 -2.97 28.29 -5.83
CA ASN A 202 -4.41 28.51 -6.00
C ASN A 202 -4.98 27.57 -7.08
N PHE A 203 -4.28 27.43 -8.20
CA PHE A 203 -4.66 26.48 -9.26
C PHE A 203 -4.72 25.04 -8.75
N ILE A 204 -3.67 24.57 -8.07
CA ILE A 204 -3.64 23.22 -7.49
C ILE A 204 -4.73 23.02 -6.44
N SER A 205 -4.95 23.99 -5.57
CA SER A 205 -5.98 23.92 -4.52
C SER A 205 -7.37 23.74 -5.15
N LYS A 206 -7.68 24.52 -6.19
CA LYS A 206 -8.92 24.37 -6.95
C LYS A 206 -9.04 22.99 -7.60
N CYS A 207 -7.97 22.50 -8.22
CA CYS A 207 -7.97 21.15 -8.81
C CYS A 207 -8.24 20.05 -7.77
N LEU A 208 -7.70 20.18 -6.56
CA LEU A 208 -7.91 19.23 -5.46
C LEU A 208 -9.36 19.29 -4.93
N GLU A 209 -9.96 20.47 -4.84
CA GLU A 209 -11.37 20.65 -4.46
C GLU A 209 -12.33 20.07 -5.50
N ASP A 210 -12.09 20.32 -6.79
CA ASP A 210 -12.90 19.77 -7.89
C ASP A 210 -12.82 18.23 -7.93
N ALA A 211 -11.63 17.67 -7.65
CA ALA A 211 -11.42 16.24 -7.53
C ALA A 211 -12.18 15.63 -6.33
N LYS A 212 -12.23 16.34 -5.19
CA LYS A 212 -12.99 15.93 -4.00
C LYS A 212 -14.48 15.79 -4.30
N LEU A 213 -15.06 16.80 -4.94
CA LEU A 213 -16.48 16.78 -5.29
C LEU A 213 -16.80 15.65 -6.28
N SER A 214 -15.91 15.41 -7.23
CA SER A 214 -16.04 14.34 -8.23
C SER A 214 -16.02 12.95 -7.58
N ALA A 215 -15.11 12.72 -6.61
CA ALA A 215 -15.00 11.45 -5.90
C ALA A 215 -16.24 11.12 -5.04
N ILE A 216 -16.80 12.12 -4.35
CA ILE A 216 -18.05 11.95 -3.58
C ILE A 216 -19.21 11.59 -4.52
N THR A 217 -19.25 12.20 -5.70
CA THR A 217 -20.29 11.93 -6.70
C THR A 217 -20.17 10.52 -7.29
N THR A 218 -18.96 10.00 -7.52
CA THR A 218 -18.78 8.62 -7.99
C THR A 218 -19.11 7.58 -6.92
N GLU A 219 -18.72 7.79 -5.65
CA GLU A 219 -19.09 6.88 -4.55
C GLU A 219 -20.61 6.80 -4.33
N THR A 220 -21.29 7.95 -4.36
CA THR A 220 -22.76 7.96 -4.23
C THR A 220 -23.44 7.26 -5.40
N ASN A 221 -22.91 7.42 -6.62
CA ASN A 221 -23.42 6.73 -7.80
C ASN A 221 -23.14 5.21 -7.78
N THR A 222 -21.97 4.75 -7.31
CA THR A 222 -21.68 3.31 -7.20
C THR A 222 -22.55 2.64 -6.14
N VAL A 223 -22.77 3.27 -4.99
CA VAL A 223 -23.71 2.78 -3.97
C VAL A 223 -25.13 2.73 -4.54
N ARG A 224 -25.57 3.78 -5.25
CA ARG A 224 -26.90 3.82 -5.87
C ARG A 224 -27.08 2.72 -6.91
N VAL A 225 -26.06 2.48 -7.75
CA VAL A 225 -26.08 1.39 -8.74
C VAL A 225 -26.10 0.03 -8.03
N ALA A 226 -25.26 -0.19 -7.02
CA ALA A 226 -25.23 -1.44 -6.25
C ALA A 226 -26.58 -1.73 -5.57
N VAL A 227 -27.20 -0.72 -4.96
CA VAL A 227 -28.54 -0.84 -4.35
C VAL A 227 -29.59 -1.15 -5.41
N ALA A 228 -29.56 -0.47 -6.56
CA ALA A 228 -30.49 -0.74 -7.65
C ALA A 228 -30.33 -2.18 -8.19
N THR A 229 -29.09 -2.64 -8.39
CA THR A 229 -28.79 -4.00 -8.83
C THR A 229 -29.27 -5.03 -7.79
N PHE A 230 -29.08 -4.77 -6.50
CA PHE A 230 -29.56 -5.63 -5.43
C PHE A 230 -31.10 -5.74 -5.42
N ILE A 231 -31.81 -4.62 -5.55
CA ILE A 231 -33.28 -4.59 -5.62
C ILE A 231 -33.79 -5.40 -6.82
N VAL A 232 -33.17 -5.23 -8.00
CA VAL A 232 -33.56 -5.97 -9.21
C VAL A 232 -33.34 -7.47 -9.02
N LEU A 233 -32.19 -7.89 -8.49
CA LEU A 233 -31.89 -9.28 -8.20
C LEU A 233 -32.92 -9.88 -7.23
N PHE A 234 -33.22 -9.17 -6.15
CA PHE A 234 -34.19 -9.63 -5.13
C PHE A 234 -35.60 -9.73 -5.70
N THR A 235 -35.99 -8.79 -6.56
CA THR A 235 -37.30 -8.81 -7.25
C THR A 235 -37.42 -10.03 -8.16
N ILE A 236 -36.38 -10.36 -8.94
CA ILE A 236 -36.34 -11.56 -9.78
C ILE A 236 -36.50 -12.83 -8.92
N LEU A 237 -35.81 -12.91 -7.78
CA LEU A 237 -35.91 -14.06 -6.87
C LEU A 237 -37.33 -14.20 -6.28
N ILE A 238 -37.98 -13.10 -5.87
CA ILE A 238 -39.36 -13.13 -5.39
C ILE A 238 -40.30 -13.61 -6.49
N ILE A 239 -40.16 -13.07 -7.71
CA ILE A 239 -40.97 -13.46 -8.86
C ILE A 239 -40.80 -14.96 -9.14
N LEU A 240 -39.56 -15.45 -9.21
CA LEU A 240 -39.26 -16.88 -9.38
C LEU A 240 -39.86 -17.73 -8.26
N PHE A 241 -39.82 -17.26 -7.01
CA PHE A 241 -40.40 -17.97 -5.86
C PHE A 241 -41.94 -18.05 -5.95
N ILE A 242 -42.60 -16.95 -6.35
CA ILE A 242 -44.04 -16.92 -6.59
C ILE A 242 -44.39 -17.85 -7.76
N PHE A 243 -43.71 -17.74 -8.90
CA PHE A 243 -43.94 -18.64 -10.02
C PHE A 243 -43.68 -20.10 -9.64
N TYR A 244 -42.62 -20.41 -8.91
CA TYR A 244 -42.36 -21.77 -8.43
C TYR A 244 -43.50 -22.30 -7.54
N ARG A 245 -44.04 -21.45 -6.67
CA ARG A 245 -45.16 -21.80 -5.77
C ARG A 245 -46.50 -21.95 -6.49
N PHE A 246 -46.76 -21.16 -7.55
CA PHE A 246 -48.05 -21.08 -8.22
C PHE A 246 -48.12 -21.74 -9.61
N THR A 247 -46.99 -22.17 -10.17
CA THR A 247 -46.95 -22.93 -11.44
C THR A 247 -47.28 -24.40 -11.16
N PHE A 248 -48.01 -25.05 -12.07
CA PHE A 248 -48.45 -26.46 -12.00
C PHE A 248 -47.34 -27.46 -11.62
N LEU A 249 -46.07 -27.14 -11.89
CA LEU A 249 -44.89 -27.88 -11.45
C LEU A 249 -44.69 -27.92 -9.91
N GLY A 250 -45.04 -26.85 -9.19
CA GLY A 250 -44.97 -26.79 -7.72
C GLY A 250 -45.94 -27.76 -7.04
N LEU A 251 -47.15 -27.91 -7.59
CA LEU A 251 -48.13 -28.92 -7.15
C LEU A 251 -47.65 -30.35 -7.45
N CYS A 252 -46.94 -30.54 -8.57
CA CYS A 252 -46.38 -31.84 -8.95
C CYS A 252 -45.18 -32.24 -8.08
N LEU A 253 -44.33 -31.28 -7.71
CA LEU A 253 -43.22 -31.47 -6.76
C LEU A 253 -43.72 -31.67 -5.33
N GLN A 254 -44.76 -30.96 -4.88
CA GLN A 254 -45.42 -31.24 -3.61
C GLN A 254 -45.97 -32.67 -3.55
N ARG A 255 -46.58 -33.16 -4.64
CA ARG A 255 -47.02 -34.57 -4.72
C ARG A 255 -45.87 -35.56 -4.64
N LYS A 256 -44.73 -35.29 -5.30
CA LYS A 256 -43.54 -36.14 -5.21
C LYS A 256 -42.92 -36.12 -3.80
N LEU A 257 -42.83 -34.95 -3.18
CA LEU A 257 -42.33 -34.81 -1.80
C LEU A 257 -43.25 -35.48 -0.78
N TRP A 258 -44.58 -35.41 -0.95
CA TRP A 258 -45.52 -36.13 -0.10
C TRP A 258 -45.37 -37.64 -0.22
N ARG A 259 -45.10 -38.14 -1.43
CA ARG A 259 -44.85 -39.57 -1.72
C ARG A 259 -43.50 -40.07 -1.17
N ILE A 260 -42.48 -39.21 -1.14
CA ILE A 260 -41.19 -39.49 -0.48
C ILE A 260 -41.36 -39.48 1.05
N ARG A 261 -42.12 -38.52 1.60
CA ARG A 261 -42.40 -38.42 3.04
C ARG A 261 -43.23 -39.62 3.54
N SER A 262 -44.15 -40.14 2.74
CA SER A 262 -44.88 -41.38 3.06
C SER A 262 -43.98 -42.61 3.02
N HIS A 263 -42.98 -42.64 2.13
CA HIS A 263 -42.00 -43.74 2.07
C HIS A 263 -41.04 -43.72 3.26
N LEU A 264 -40.54 -42.54 3.65
CA LEU A 264 -39.74 -42.35 4.86
C LEU A 264 -40.50 -42.71 6.15
N ASN A 265 -41.82 -42.47 6.21
CA ASN A 265 -42.65 -42.88 7.35
C ASN A 265 -42.94 -44.39 7.37
N TYR A 266 -42.77 -45.09 6.23
CA TYR A 266 -42.89 -46.54 6.12
C TYR A 266 -41.57 -47.24 6.48
N GLU A 267 -40.42 -46.69 6.08
CA GLU A 267 -39.08 -47.14 6.50
C GLU A 267 -38.75 -46.85 7.98
N ASN A 268 -39.45 -45.90 8.62
CA ASN A 268 -39.26 -45.63 10.06
C ASN A 268 -39.82 -46.72 11.00
N LYS A 269 -40.50 -47.76 10.48
CA LYS A 269 -40.85 -48.96 11.27
C LYS A 269 -39.69 -49.95 11.37
N ASP A 270 -38.76 -49.96 10.41
CA ASP A 270 -37.59 -50.84 10.41
C ASP A 270 -36.34 -50.20 11.07
N ASN A 271 -36.37 -48.88 11.29
CA ASN A 271 -35.30 -48.12 11.96
C ASN A 271 -35.34 -48.14 13.50
N TYR A 272 -36.33 -48.77 14.13
CA TYR A 272 -36.32 -48.96 15.60
C TYR A 272 -35.21 -49.92 16.05
N ILE A 273 -34.82 -50.87 15.19
CA ILE A 273 -33.80 -51.88 15.53
C ILE A 273 -32.38 -51.29 15.47
N LEU A 274 -32.14 -50.29 14.60
CA LEU A 274 -30.81 -49.69 14.43
C LEU A 274 -30.49 -48.65 15.51
N ASN A 275 -31.49 -47.87 15.96
CA ASN A 275 -31.29 -46.86 17.01
C ASN A 275 -31.01 -47.48 18.39
N ASP A 276 -31.54 -48.67 18.67
CA ASP A 276 -31.33 -49.36 19.95
C ASP A 276 -29.90 -49.92 20.08
N ILE A 277 -29.29 -50.33 18.96
CA ILE A 277 -27.90 -50.81 18.90
C ILE A 277 -26.91 -49.65 19.14
N PHE A 278 -27.19 -48.46 18.58
CA PHE A 278 -26.35 -47.28 18.78
C PHE A 278 -26.47 -46.65 20.19
N GLU A 279 -27.64 -46.70 20.84
CA GLU A 279 -27.77 -46.26 22.24
C GLU A 279 -27.01 -47.18 23.23
N LEU A 280 -26.97 -48.48 22.96
CA LEU A 280 -26.23 -49.46 23.78
C LEU A 280 -24.71 -49.28 23.71
N GLU A 281 -24.15 -48.95 22.54
CA GLU A 281 -22.71 -48.67 22.40
C GLU A 281 -22.31 -47.33 23.02
N TYR A 282 -23.16 -46.30 22.92
CA TYR A 282 -22.89 -44.98 23.49
C TYR A 282 -22.95 -44.95 25.03
N LYS A 283 -23.86 -45.72 25.66
CA LYS A 283 -23.90 -45.84 27.13
C LYS A 283 -22.70 -46.59 27.69
N ARG A 284 -22.16 -47.57 26.95
CA ARG A 284 -21.00 -48.37 27.39
C ARG A 284 -19.70 -47.56 27.34
N SER A 285 -19.53 -46.66 26.36
CA SER A 285 -18.32 -45.83 26.25
C SER A 285 -18.25 -44.72 27.30
N ILE A 286 -19.38 -44.16 27.74
CA ILE A 286 -19.41 -43.08 28.75
C ILE A 286 -19.21 -43.62 30.18
N GLN A 287 -19.58 -44.88 30.46
CA GLN A 287 -19.38 -45.46 31.80
C GLN A 287 -17.93 -45.86 32.11
N ASP A 288 -17.10 -46.10 31.10
CA ASP A 288 -15.68 -46.47 31.30
C ASP A 288 -14.76 -45.24 31.51
N GLU A 289 -15.20 -44.03 31.17
CA GLU A 289 -14.38 -42.81 31.22
C GLU A 289 -14.45 -42.04 32.56
N TYR A 290 -15.39 -42.39 33.46
CA TYR A 290 -15.58 -41.72 34.77
C TYR A 290 -15.18 -42.56 36.00
N LYS A 291 -14.27 -43.53 35.83
CA LYS A 291 -13.67 -44.25 36.97
C LYS A 291 -12.34 -43.63 37.38
N VAL A 292 -12.37 -42.36 37.81
CA VAL A 292 -11.25 -41.72 38.51
C VAL A 292 -11.31 -42.13 39.98
N GLU A 293 -10.39 -42.99 40.37
CA GLU A 293 -10.19 -43.52 41.71
C GLU A 293 -9.59 -42.43 42.62
N TYR A 294 -10.42 -41.82 43.48
CA TYR A 294 -9.96 -40.97 44.58
C TYR A 294 -9.35 -41.85 45.67
N SER A 295 -8.02 -41.86 45.79
CA SER A 295 -7.34 -42.31 47.01
C SER A 295 -7.04 -41.09 47.88
N SER A 296 -7.88 -40.86 48.88
CA SER A 296 -7.57 -40.00 50.03
C SER A 296 -6.91 -40.84 51.11
N VAL A 297 -5.66 -40.54 51.47
CA VAL A 297 -5.12 -40.91 52.79
C VAL A 297 -4.40 -39.69 53.35
N GLY A 298 -4.96 -39.14 54.42
CA GLY A 298 -4.22 -38.34 55.39
C GLY A 298 -3.79 -39.25 56.53
N TYR A 299 -2.48 -39.23 56.84
CA TYR A 299 -1.86 -38.96 58.14
C TYR A 299 -0.34 -39.01 57.96
#